data_AF-A0A369HH33-F1
#
_entry.id   AF-A0A369HH33-F1
#
_cell.length_a   1.000
_cell.length_b   1.000
_cell.length_c   1.000
_cell.angle_alpha   90.00
_cell.angle_beta   90.00
_cell.angle_gamma   90.00
#
_symmetry.space_group_name_H-M   'P 1'
#
loop_
_entity.id
_entity.type
_entity.pdbx_description
1 polymer ?
#
loop_
_entity_poly.entity_id
_entity_poly.type
_entity_poly.pdbx_seq_one_letter_code
_entity_poly.pdbx_strand_id
1 'polypeptide(L)'
;MNASIDGLETQELLPDGKGDVKTGYHSSHSSDRCKSRVISRAYIFALHGVLVILAILLWRQTRHNDGCISVKDKSWSPVNRFVKYETNDRLAPTYQRHSVYSGIPTDEQDKAWDTLIEPTFFNVSREELQRAGESMEEVVEASDGGYLAALGVYHEIHCLASRIPTGEASRAKA
;
A
#
# COMPACT_ATOMS: atom_id res chain seq x y z
N MET A 1 -60.41 57.40 -13.63
CA MET A 1 -59.82 58.48 -14.43
C MET A 1 -58.78 57.84 -15.35
N ASN A 2 -59.05 57.91 -16.66
CA ASN A 2 -58.17 57.91 -17.85
C ASN A 2 -57.14 56.75 -17.97
N ALA A 3 -56.91 56.07 -19.10
CA ALA A 3 -57.24 56.19 -20.52
C ALA A 3 -57.19 54.74 -21.08
N SER A 4 -58.05 54.27 -21.99
CA SER A 4 -58.20 54.61 -23.42
C SER A 4 -56.92 54.43 -24.25
N ILE A 5 -57.11 53.77 -25.40
CA ILE A 5 -56.42 53.91 -26.70
C ILE A 5 -55.70 52.64 -27.22
N ASP A 6 -56.42 51.99 -28.15
CA ASP A 6 -56.05 51.54 -29.50
C ASP A 6 -54.94 50.47 -29.66
N GLY A 7 -55.04 49.52 -30.59
CA GLY A 7 -56.00 49.30 -31.67
C GLY A 7 -55.46 48.19 -32.58
N LEU A 8 -56.39 47.59 -33.36
CA LEU A 8 -56.27 47.16 -34.77
C LEU A 8 -55.08 46.23 -35.14
N GLU A 9 -55.19 45.18 -35.94
CA GLU A 9 -56.18 44.62 -36.86
C GLU A 9 -55.41 43.42 -37.45
N THR A 10 -55.95 42.23 -37.52
CA THR A 10 -56.43 41.73 -38.82
C THR A 10 -57.28 40.50 -38.63
N GLN A 11 -58.27 40.49 -39.49
CA GLN A 11 -59.48 39.71 -39.47
C GLN A 11 -59.37 38.57 -40.50
N GLU A 12 -59.97 37.42 -40.14
CA GLU A 12 -60.48 36.34 -41.01
C GLU A 12 -59.46 35.47 -41.79
N LEU A 13 -59.59 34.15 -41.61
CA LEU A 13 -59.98 33.21 -42.66
C LEU A 13 -60.12 31.79 -42.04
N LEU A 14 -61.36 31.31 -41.90
CA LEU A 14 -61.73 29.89 -41.67
C LEU A 14 -61.37 29.04 -42.91
N PRO A 15 -61.13 27.71 -42.80
CA PRO A 15 -62.25 26.75 -42.73
C PRO A 15 -62.05 25.48 -41.88
N ASP A 16 -63.17 25.08 -41.28
CA ASP A 16 -63.78 23.74 -41.11
C ASP A 16 -62.90 22.48 -41.00
N GLY A 17 -63.17 21.67 -39.96
CA GLY A 17 -62.57 20.35 -39.76
C GLY A 17 -63.18 19.57 -38.58
N LYS A 18 -64.27 18.84 -38.86
CA LYS A 18 -64.88 17.73 -38.10
C LYS A 18 -63.93 16.89 -37.23
N GLY A 19 -64.43 16.38 -36.08
CA GLY A 19 -63.81 15.24 -35.40
C GLY A 19 -64.22 14.99 -33.93
N ASP A 20 -65.48 14.63 -33.74
CA ASP A 20 -66.02 13.56 -32.89
C ASP A 20 -65.15 12.91 -31.77
N VAL A 21 -65.70 12.92 -30.54
CA VAL A 21 -65.97 11.75 -29.67
C VAL A 21 -64.80 10.79 -29.30
N LYS A 22 -64.44 10.69 -28.01
CA LYS A 22 -64.89 9.63 -27.06
C LYS A 22 -64.06 9.62 -25.77
N THR A 23 -64.76 9.49 -24.66
CA THR A 23 -64.25 9.17 -23.32
C THR A 23 -63.70 7.75 -23.26
N GLY A 24 -62.62 7.54 -22.50
CA GLY A 24 -62.02 6.22 -22.26
C GLY A 24 -61.02 6.24 -21.11
N TYR A 25 -61.46 5.75 -19.95
CA TYR A 25 -60.68 5.58 -18.72
C TYR A 25 -59.58 4.52 -18.91
N HIS A 26 -58.30 4.90 -18.83
CA HIS A 26 -57.19 3.95 -18.90
C HIS A 26 -56.59 3.69 -17.50
N SER A 27 -56.98 2.55 -16.92
CA SER A 27 -56.39 1.99 -15.70
C SER A 27 -54.97 1.50 -16.02
N SER A 28 -53.95 2.17 -15.48
CA SER A 28 -52.54 1.80 -15.61
C SER A 28 -51.79 1.99 -14.31
N HIS A 29 -52.07 1.16 -13.30
CA HIS A 29 -51.35 1.26 -12.02
C HIS A 29 -50.95 -0.08 -11.38
N SER A 30 -51.21 -1.23 -12.02
CA SER A 30 -50.84 -2.56 -11.51
C SER A 30 -49.58 -3.16 -12.14
N SER A 31 -49.23 -2.79 -13.38
CA SER A 31 -48.06 -3.31 -14.12
C SER A 31 -46.72 -2.90 -13.49
N ASP A 32 -46.61 -1.66 -13.04
CA ASP A 32 -45.29 -1.06 -12.78
C ASP A 32 -44.71 -1.50 -11.42
N ARG A 33 -45.59 -1.84 -10.45
CA ARG A 33 -45.19 -2.38 -9.15
C ARG A 33 -44.60 -3.80 -9.23
N CYS A 34 -44.99 -4.60 -10.23
CA CYS A 34 -44.46 -5.95 -10.43
C CYS A 34 -43.08 -5.91 -11.11
N LYS A 35 -42.93 -5.07 -12.15
CA LYS A 35 -41.67 -4.86 -12.87
C LYS A 35 -40.58 -4.27 -11.95
N SER A 36 -40.93 -3.29 -11.13
CA SER A 36 -40.01 -2.67 -10.16
C SER A 36 -39.44 -3.66 -9.13
N ARG A 37 -40.26 -4.60 -8.63
CA ARG A 37 -39.81 -5.63 -7.68
C ARG A 37 -38.87 -6.67 -8.31
N VAL A 38 -39.08 -7.05 -9.56
CA VAL A 38 -38.19 -7.97 -10.28
C VAL A 38 -36.86 -7.30 -10.61
N ILE A 39 -36.88 -6.05 -11.06
CA ILE A 39 -35.67 -5.25 -11.34
C ILE A 39 -34.85 -5.04 -10.05
N SER A 40 -35.51 -4.73 -8.93
CA SER A 40 -34.85 -4.57 -7.63
C SER A 40 -34.18 -5.87 -7.15
N ARG A 41 -34.83 -7.02 -7.30
CA ARG A 41 -34.24 -8.32 -6.95
C ARG A 41 -33.08 -8.68 -7.88
N ALA A 42 -33.22 -8.43 -9.19
CA ALA A 42 -32.14 -8.61 -10.15
C ALA A 42 -30.93 -7.73 -9.82
N TYR A 43 -31.16 -6.48 -9.42
CA TYR A 43 -30.12 -5.57 -8.97
C TYR A 43 -29.39 -6.08 -7.71
N ILE A 44 -30.14 -6.57 -6.72
CA ILE A 44 -29.57 -7.18 -5.51
C ILE A 44 -28.69 -8.37 -5.88
N PHE A 45 -29.16 -9.29 -6.75
CA PHE A 45 -28.34 -10.44 -7.17
C PHE A 45 -27.10 -10.01 -7.96
N ALA A 46 -27.21 -9.02 -8.85
CA ALA A 46 -26.08 -8.48 -9.59
C ALA A 46 -25.04 -7.84 -8.66
N LEU A 47 -25.48 -7.04 -7.68
CA LEU A 47 -24.61 -6.41 -6.68
C LEU A 47 -23.86 -7.47 -5.85
N HIS A 48 -24.56 -8.50 -5.37
CA HIS A 48 -23.92 -9.58 -4.61
C HIS A 48 -22.95 -10.38 -5.49
N GLY A 49 -23.29 -10.63 -6.75
CA GLY A 49 -22.39 -11.25 -7.72
C GLY A 49 -21.09 -10.46 -7.89
N VAL A 50 -21.18 -9.14 -8.06
CA VAL A 50 -20.01 -8.25 -8.15
C VAL A 50 -19.19 -8.27 -6.87
N LEU A 51 -19.81 -8.21 -5.69
CA LEU A 51 -19.10 -8.26 -4.40
C LEU A 51 -18.39 -9.61 -4.19
N VAL A 52 -19.01 -10.72 -4.57
CA VAL A 52 -18.38 -12.05 -4.51
C VAL A 52 -17.22 -12.16 -5.48
N ILE A 53 -17.36 -11.64 -6.70
CA ILE A 53 -16.26 -11.61 -7.67
C ILE A 53 -15.10 -10.76 -7.14
N LEU A 54 -15.38 -9.56 -6.60
CA LEU A 54 -14.37 -8.70 -5.98
C LEU A 54 -13.69 -9.42 -4.80
N ALA A 55 -14.44 -10.08 -3.93
CA ALA A 55 -13.89 -10.86 -2.83
C ALA A 55 -12.98 -12.00 -3.33
N ILE A 56 -13.38 -12.72 -4.38
CA ILE A 56 -12.57 -13.78 -4.99
C ILE A 56 -11.30 -13.20 -5.62
N LEU A 57 -11.40 -12.08 -6.33
CA LEU A 57 -10.23 -11.42 -6.94
C LEU A 57 -9.25 -10.93 -5.87
N LEU A 58 -9.74 -10.29 -4.82
CA LEU A 58 -8.93 -9.87 -3.69
C LEU A 58 -8.30 -11.06 -2.97
N TRP A 59 -9.02 -12.17 -2.80
CA TRP A 59 -8.48 -13.38 -2.18
C TRP A 59 -7.44 -14.08 -3.04
N ARG A 60 -7.62 -14.07 -4.38
CA ARG A 60 -6.60 -14.54 -5.32
C ARG A 60 -5.38 -13.63 -5.32
N GLN A 61 -5.57 -12.33 -5.22
CA GLN A 61 -4.47 -11.35 -5.18
C GLN A 61 -3.67 -11.46 -3.88
N THR A 62 -4.31 -11.62 -2.72
CA THR A 62 -3.61 -11.84 -1.45
C THR A 62 -2.85 -13.16 -1.44
N ARG A 63 -3.47 -14.25 -1.93
CA ARG A 63 -2.82 -15.58 -2.05
C ARG A 63 -1.68 -15.61 -3.09
N HIS A 64 -1.76 -14.82 -4.16
CA HIS A 64 -0.69 -14.75 -5.16
C HIS A 64 0.49 -13.89 -4.68
N ASN A 65 0.27 -13.02 -3.70
CA ASN A 65 1.34 -12.20 -3.12
C ASN A 65 2.15 -12.92 -2.04
N ASP A 66 1.76 -14.15 -1.66
CA ASP A 66 2.50 -15.00 -0.73
C ASP A 66 3.76 -15.63 -1.38
N GLY A 67 3.95 -15.44 -2.69
CA GLY A 67 5.03 -16.02 -3.46
C GLY A 67 6.00 -14.97 -3.97
N CYS A 68 7.21 -14.97 -3.40
CA CYS A 68 8.43 -14.33 -3.89
C CYS A 68 8.57 -12.84 -3.52
N ILE A 69 9.41 -12.55 -2.52
CA ILE A 69 10.09 -11.25 -2.41
C ILE A 69 10.81 -11.05 -3.75
N SER A 70 10.31 -10.13 -4.57
CA SER A 70 10.91 -9.82 -5.87
C SER A 70 12.21 -9.07 -5.63
N VAL A 71 13.33 -9.80 -5.74
CA VAL A 71 14.71 -9.28 -5.62
C VAL A 71 15.13 -8.47 -6.87
N LYS A 72 14.20 -8.23 -7.80
CA LYS A 72 14.49 -7.73 -9.15
C LYS A 72 15.12 -6.33 -9.20
N ASP A 73 15.03 -5.57 -8.09
CA ASP A 73 15.57 -4.21 -7.97
C ASP A 73 16.78 -4.11 -7.01
N LYS A 74 17.50 -5.22 -6.75
CA LYS A 74 18.70 -5.17 -5.90
C LYS A 74 19.85 -4.43 -6.57
N SER A 75 20.49 -3.54 -5.82
CA SER A 75 21.81 -3.02 -6.16
C SER A 75 22.84 -4.17 -6.26
N TRP A 76 23.81 -3.99 -7.14
CA TRP A 76 24.90 -4.95 -7.24
C TRP A 76 25.72 -4.93 -5.94
N SER A 77 26.05 -6.11 -5.43
CA SER A 77 26.91 -6.27 -4.26
C SER A 77 27.69 -7.58 -4.38
N PRO A 78 28.98 -7.61 -3.99
CA PRO A 78 29.80 -8.82 -4.07
C PRO A 78 29.24 -9.95 -3.20
N VAL A 79 28.49 -9.61 -2.14
CA VAL A 79 27.90 -10.59 -1.21
C VAL A 79 26.55 -11.16 -1.66
N ASN A 80 25.95 -10.64 -2.73
CA ASN A 80 24.61 -11.07 -3.18
C ASN A 80 24.51 -12.59 -3.41
N ARG A 81 25.60 -13.24 -3.83
CA ARG A 81 25.66 -14.70 -4.04
C ARG A 81 25.58 -15.53 -2.75
N PHE A 82 25.85 -14.91 -1.60
CA PHE A 82 25.84 -15.56 -0.29
C PHE A 82 24.54 -15.32 0.49
N VAL A 83 23.70 -14.37 0.05
CA VAL A 83 22.44 -14.03 0.73
C VAL A 83 21.39 -15.11 0.48
N LYS A 84 20.89 -15.70 1.56
CA LYS A 84 19.75 -16.63 1.55
C LYS A 84 18.62 -16.04 2.38
N TYR A 85 17.39 -16.21 1.91
CA TYR A 85 16.20 -15.76 2.61
C TYR A 85 15.58 -16.93 3.37
N GLU A 86 15.32 -16.73 4.65
CA GLU A 86 14.57 -17.65 5.49
C GLU A 86 13.42 -16.90 6.16
N THR A 87 12.29 -17.58 6.33
CA THR A 87 11.18 -17.10 7.15
C THR A 87 11.40 -17.62 8.58
N ASN A 88 11.60 -16.71 9.53
CA ASN A 88 11.88 -17.06 10.92
C ASN A 88 10.88 -16.39 11.88
N ASP A 89 9.86 -17.14 12.27
CA ASP A 89 8.81 -16.69 13.18
C ASP A 89 9.31 -16.41 14.61
N ARG A 90 10.54 -16.82 14.96
CA ARG A 90 11.16 -16.55 16.26
C ARG A 90 11.81 -15.18 16.34
N LEU A 91 12.16 -14.59 15.20
CA LEU A 91 12.75 -13.26 15.11
C LEU A 91 11.70 -12.16 14.93
N ALA A 92 10.46 -12.53 14.59
CA ALA A 92 9.34 -11.60 14.52
C ALA A 92 8.97 -11.14 15.94
N PRO A 93 9.20 -9.86 16.30
CA PRO A 93 8.82 -9.37 17.61
C PRO A 93 7.30 -9.41 17.71
N THR A 94 6.80 -10.24 18.62
CA THR A 94 5.40 -10.16 19.05
C THR A 94 5.38 -9.51 20.42
N TYR A 95 4.25 -8.94 20.84
CA TYR A 95 4.11 -8.28 22.15
C TYR A 95 4.52 -9.15 23.36
N GLN A 96 4.64 -10.48 23.18
CA GLN A 96 4.98 -11.44 24.23
C GLN A 96 6.28 -12.20 23.99
N ARG A 97 6.94 -12.00 22.84
CA ARG A 97 8.21 -12.68 22.51
C ARG A 97 9.20 -11.70 21.92
N HIS A 98 10.33 -11.60 22.59
CA HIS A 98 11.50 -10.90 22.11
C HIS A 98 12.49 -11.92 21.51
N SER A 99 13.14 -11.53 20.43
CA SER A 99 14.33 -12.23 19.94
C SER A 99 15.54 -11.90 20.83
N VAL A 100 16.65 -12.64 20.68
CA VAL A 100 17.93 -12.29 21.34
C VAL A 100 18.45 -10.89 20.95
N TYR A 101 17.92 -10.30 19.86
CA TYR A 101 18.30 -8.98 19.35
C TYR A 101 17.33 -7.87 19.75
N SER A 102 16.31 -8.16 20.57
CA SER A 102 15.26 -7.20 20.92
C SER A 102 14.80 -7.35 22.38
N GLY A 103 14.10 -6.34 22.90
CA GLY A 103 13.58 -6.36 24.27
C GLY A 103 14.38 -5.46 25.22
N ILE A 104 14.37 -5.81 26.50
CA ILE A 104 15.11 -5.08 27.53
C ILE A 104 16.61 -5.37 27.33
N PRO A 105 17.48 -4.34 27.33
CA PRO A 105 18.92 -4.53 27.21
C PRO A 105 19.45 -5.52 28.25
N THR A 106 20.25 -6.47 27.78
CA THR A 106 20.92 -7.49 28.62
C THR A 106 22.30 -7.77 28.04
N ASP A 107 23.24 -8.22 28.87
CA ASP A 107 24.59 -8.60 28.42
C ASP A 107 24.56 -9.68 27.32
N GLU A 108 23.57 -10.58 27.37
CA GLU A 108 23.36 -11.59 26.34
C GLU A 108 22.95 -10.99 25.00
N GLN A 109 22.06 -9.99 25.02
CA GLN A 109 21.64 -9.26 23.83
C GLN A 109 22.81 -8.46 23.22
N ASP A 110 23.60 -7.78 24.04
CA ASP A 110 24.77 -7.03 23.58
C ASP A 110 25.79 -7.96 22.91
N LYS A 111 26.10 -9.09 23.56
CA LYS A 111 26.98 -10.11 22.99
C LYS A 111 26.44 -10.70 21.68
N ALA A 112 25.14 -10.90 21.57
CA ALA A 112 24.52 -11.38 20.34
C ALA A 112 24.65 -10.36 19.21
N TRP A 113 24.46 -9.06 19.50
CA TRP A 113 24.70 -7.98 18.55
C TRP A 113 26.18 -7.92 18.12
N ASP A 114 27.11 -7.96 19.06
CA ASP A 114 28.56 -7.97 18.78
C ASP A 114 28.93 -9.13 17.85
N THR A 115 28.42 -10.33 18.15
CA THR A 115 28.66 -11.54 17.35
C THR A 115 28.06 -11.42 15.94
N LEU A 116 26.96 -10.68 15.78
CA LEU A 116 26.28 -10.53 14.48
C LEU A 116 27.02 -9.54 13.57
N ILE A 117 27.64 -8.50 14.13
CA ILE A 117 28.27 -7.42 13.37
C ILE A 117 29.77 -7.64 13.12
N GLU A 118 30.44 -8.52 13.87
CA GLU A 118 31.86 -8.79 13.72
C GLU A 118 32.17 -9.93 12.74
N PRO A 119 33.13 -9.76 11.81
CA PRO A 119 33.84 -8.52 11.45
C PRO A 119 33.04 -7.64 10.48
N THR A 120 32.90 -6.35 10.79
CA THR A 120 32.11 -5.38 10.00
C THR A 120 32.81 -4.96 8.71
N PHE A 121 34.14 -4.92 8.74
CA PHE A 121 34.96 -4.43 7.65
C PHE A 121 35.69 -5.57 6.93
N PHE A 122 35.78 -5.45 5.63
CA PHE A 122 36.49 -6.40 4.76
C PHE A 122 37.18 -5.68 3.61
N ASN A 123 38.16 -6.35 3.01
CA ASN A 123 38.89 -5.85 1.86
C ASN A 123 38.10 -6.12 0.57
N VAL A 124 37.98 -5.11 -0.30
CA VAL A 124 37.35 -5.20 -1.62
C VAL A 124 38.26 -4.67 -2.72
N SER A 125 38.07 -5.19 -3.93
CA SER A 125 38.81 -4.70 -5.09
C SER A 125 38.26 -3.37 -5.60
N ARG A 126 39.09 -2.63 -6.36
CA ARG A 126 38.68 -1.39 -7.04
C ARG A 126 37.47 -1.63 -7.94
N GLU A 127 37.48 -2.72 -8.68
CA GLU A 127 36.45 -3.08 -9.65
C GLU A 127 35.12 -3.39 -8.94
N GLU A 128 35.18 -3.96 -7.74
CA GLU A 128 34.00 -4.21 -6.92
C GLU A 128 33.41 -2.89 -6.41
N LEU A 129 34.22 -1.96 -5.89
CA LEU A 129 33.73 -0.64 -5.47
C LEU A 129 33.08 0.14 -6.61
N GLN A 130 33.75 0.22 -7.76
CA GLN A 130 33.21 0.91 -8.93
C GLN A 130 31.91 0.28 -9.42
N ARG A 131 31.80 -1.05 -9.38
CA ARG A 131 30.57 -1.75 -9.77
C ARG A 131 29.45 -1.56 -8.75
N ALA A 132 29.78 -1.34 -7.48
CA ALA A 132 28.82 -0.94 -6.46
C ALA A 132 28.35 0.53 -6.61
N GLY A 133 29.03 1.32 -7.46
CA GLY A 133 28.70 2.72 -7.71
C GLY A 133 29.46 3.69 -6.80
N GLU A 134 30.48 3.23 -6.09
CA GLU A 134 31.30 4.07 -5.23
C GLU A 134 32.29 4.92 -6.05
N SER A 135 32.46 6.18 -5.63
CA SER A 135 33.46 7.10 -6.17
C SER A 135 34.86 6.68 -5.71
N MET A 136 35.87 6.77 -6.58
CA MET A 136 37.25 6.43 -6.21
C MET A 136 38.04 7.64 -5.70
N GLU A 137 37.45 8.83 -5.75
CA GLU A 137 38.08 10.09 -5.37
C GLU A 137 38.23 10.23 -3.85
N GLU A 138 37.35 9.61 -3.06
CA GLU A 138 37.29 9.74 -1.60
C GLU A 138 37.70 8.46 -0.84
N VAL A 139 38.24 7.45 -1.54
CA VAL A 139 38.54 6.14 -0.94
C VAL A 139 40.04 5.94 -0.78
N VAL A 140 40.44 5.53 0.42
CA VAL A 140 41.85 5.25 0.77
C VAL A 140 42.16 3.78 0.55
N GLU A 141 43.26 3.51 -0.16
CA GLU A 141 43.77 2.16 -0.35
C GLU A 141 44.42 1.63 0.93
N ALA A 142 44.12 0.37 1.27
CA ALA A 142 44.71 -0.30 2.41
C ALA A 142 46.21 -0.60 2.16
N SER A 143 46.99 -0.70 3.24
CA SER A 143 48.45 -0.88 3.15
C SER A 143 48.87 -2.21 2.51
N ASP A 144 47.99 -3.21 2.55
CA ASP A 144 48.11 -4.53 1.94
C ASP A 144 47.46 -4.61 0.55
N GLY A 145 47.00 -3.47 0.01
CA GLY A 145 46.29 -3.36 -1.26
C GLY A 145 44.78 -3.53 -1.12
N GLY A 146 44.03 -3.03 -2.11
CA GLY A 146 42.56 -3.04 -2.07
C GLY A 146 41.99 -1.98 -1.13
N TYR A 147 40.70 -2.06 -0.83
CA TYR A 147 39.97 -0.98 -0.15
C TYR A 147 39.15 -1.51 1.01
N LEU A 148 39.09 -0.73 2.08
CA LEU A 148 38.27 -1.05 3.24
C LEU A 148 36.80 -0.76 2.93
N ALA A 149 35.94 -1.76 3.05
CA ALA A 149 34.50 -1.60 2.88
C ALA A 149 33.72 -2.28 4.02
N ALA A 150 32.49 -1.83 4.22
CA ALA A 150 31.50 -2.45 5.10
C ALA A 150 30.18 -2.65 4.33
N LEU A 151 29.37 -3.63 4.74
CA LEU A 151 28.04 -3.81 4.15
C LEU A 151 27.08 -2.74 4.67
N GLY A 152 26.31 -2.12 3.76
CA GLY A 152 25.28 -1.13 4.13
C GLY A 152 24.24 -1.66 5.11
N VAL A 153 24.02 -2.98 5.17
CA VAL A 153 23.09 -3.58 6.15
C VAL A 153 23.48 -3.25 7.60
N TYR A 154 24.77 -3.12 7.89
CA TYR A 154 25.24 -2.72 9.21
C TYR A 154 24.87 -1.25 9.50
N HIS A 155 24.95 -0.36 8.51
CA HIS A 155 24.52 1.03 8.67
C HIS A 155 23.02 1.15 8.99
N GLU A 156 22.18 0.35 8.33
CA GLU A 156 20.73 0.33 8.57
C GLU A 156 20.37 -0.18 9.97
N ILE A 157 21.11 -1.19 10.44
CA ILE A 157 20.84 -1.85 11.73
C ILE A 157 21.34 -1.01 12.92
N HIS A 158 22.50 -0.35 12.81
CA HIS A 158 23.07 0.42 13.91
C HIS A 158 22.22 1.65 14.27
N CYS A 159 21.36 2.12 13.36
CA CYS A 159 20.40 3.19 13.62
C CYS A 159 19.25 2.79 14.56
N LEU A 160 19.09 1.51 14.88
CA LEU A 160 18.06 1.00 15.80
C LEU A 160 18.40 1.16 17.28
N ALA A 161 19.52 1.83 17.62
CA ALA A 161 19.92 2.10 19.00
C ALA A 161 18.75 2.72 19.78
N SER A 162 18.28 1.96 20.77
CA SER A 162 17.09 2.26 21.56
C SER A 162 17.30 3.57 22.32
N ARG A 163 16.43 4.55 22.07
CA ARG A 163 16.24 5.67 23.00
C ARG A 163 15.65 5.09 24.27
N ILE A 164 16.50 4.70 25.22
CA ILE A 164 16.11 4.56 26.62
C ILE A 164 15.86 5.97 27.13
N PRO A 165 14.64 6.34 27.56
CA PRO A 165 14.47 7.56 28.32
C PRO A 165 15.24 7.36 29.62
N THR A 166 16.38 8.02 29.76
CA THR A 166 17.08 8.11 31.05
C THR A 166 16.28 9.02 31.96
N GLY A 167 15.24 8.47 32.57
CA GLY A 167 14.52 9.04 33.69
C GLY A 167 14.45 7.98 34.78
N GLU A 168 15.12 8.24 35.91
CA GLU A 168 15.15 7.42 37.13
C GLU A 168 16.05 6.18 37.15
N ALA A 169 17.37 6.40 37.00
CA ALA A 169 18.38 5.59 37.68
C ALA A 169 19.08 6.41 38.76
N SER A 170 18.32 6.89 39.75
CA SER A 170 18.88 7.51 40.96
C SER A 170 18.00 7.31 42.19
N ARG A 171 17.74 6.06 42.58
CA ARG A 171 17.39 5.73 43.98
C ARG A 171 17.34 4.23 44.23
N ALA A 172 18.41 3.68 44.81
CA ALA A 172 18.36 2.63 45.84
C ALA A 172 19.80 2.10 46.09
N LYS A 173 20.62 2.94 46.70
CA LYS A 173 21.69 2.47 47.59
C LYS A 173 21.56 3.27 48.88
N ALA A 174 20.89 2.67 49.85
CA ALA A 174 20.91 3.02 51.27
C ALA A 174 20.73 1.71 52.04
#